data_AF-A0A091KWE4-F1
#
_entry.id   AF-A0A091KWE4-F1
#
_cell.length_a   1.000
_cell.length_b   1.000
_cell.length_c   1.000
_cell.angle_alpha   90.00
_cell.angle_beta   90.00
_cell.angle_gamma   90.00
#
_symmetry.space_group_name_H-M   'P 1'
#
loop_
_entity.id
_entity.type
_entity.pdbx_description
1 polymer ?
#
loop_
_entity_poly.entity_id
_entity_poly.type
_entity_poly.pdbx_seq_one_letter_code
_entity_poly.pdbx_strand_id
1 'polypeptide(L)'
;VNHTVALSTLGESNYHFGATYVGTKQLSPTEAFPVLVGDMDNSGSLNAQVIHQLTTRLRSKVAFQTQQAKFVNWQVDGEYRGADFTAAVTLGNPDILVGS
;
A
#
# COMPACT_ATOMS: atom_id res chain seq x y z
N VAL A 1 14.33 4.27 4.01
CA VAL A 1 13.82 5.66 4.08
C VAL A 1 14.50 6.43 2.97
N ASN A 2 13.74 7.20 2.19
CA ASN A 2 14.21 7.99 1.07
C ASN A 2 13.55 9.36 1.06
N HIS A 3 14.27 10.33 0.52
CA HIS A 3 13.86 11.72 0.40
C HIS A 3 14.05 12.12 -1.06
N THR A 4 12.99 12.56 -1.74
CA THR A 4 13.05 12.96 -3.14
C THR A 4 12.62 14.42 -3.27
N VAL A 5 13.45 15.26 -3.86
CA VAL A 5 13.16 16.67 -4.14
C VAL A 5 13.04 16.84 -5.65
N ALA A 6 11.88 17.27 -6.12
CA ALA A 6 11.62 17.59 -7.52
C ALA A 6 11.51 19.11 -7.69
N LEU A 7 12.44 19.70 -8.43
CA LEU A 7 12.44 21.14 -8.75
C LEU A 7 11.82 21.34 -10.14
N SER A 8 10.93 22.31 -10.27
CA SER A 8 10.26 22.63 -11.54
C SER A 8 10.31 24.12 -11.82
N THR A 9 10.53 24.48 -13.08
CA THR A 9 10.48 25.87 -13.58
C THR A 9 9.14 26.21 -14.24
N LEU A 10 8.28 25.20 -14.46
CA LEU A 10 6.97 25.34 -15.11
C LEU A 10 5.80 25.05 -14.15
N GLY A 11 6.05 24.37 -13.02
CA GLY A 11 5.06 24.00 -12.03
C GLY A 11 5.62 24.10 -10.61
N GLU A 12 4.88 23.58 -9.64
CA GLU A 12 5.31 23.59 -8.24
C GLU A 12 6.46 22.61 -8.01
N SER A 13 7.41 23.02 -7.16
CA SER A 13 8.42 22.09 -6.64
C SER A 13 7.80 21.19 -5.59
N ASN A 14 8.18 19.92 -5.57
CA ASN A 14 7.59 18.91 -4.70
C ASN A 14 8.67 18.20 -3.89
N TYR A 15 8.33 17.83 -2.67
CA TYR A 15 9.14 16.98 -1.82
C TYR A 15 8.35 15.74 -1.43
N HIS A 16 8.91 14.56 -1.72
CA HIS A 16 8.39 13.28 -1.30
C HIS A 16 9.25 12.68 -0.19
N PHE A 17 8.58 12.25 0.88
CA PHE A 17 9.15 11.44 1.94
C PHE A 17 8.65 10.00 1.79
N GLY A 18 9.57 9.08 1.54
CA GLY A 18 9.29 7.66 1.39
C GLY A 18 9.90 6.81 2.52
N ALA A 19 9.15 5.81 2.97
CA ALA A 19 9.60 4.84 3.93
C ALA A 19 9.11 3.44 3.55
N THR A 20 10.04 2.49 3.57
CA THR A 20 9.75 1.06 3.40
C THR A 20 10.28 0.32 4.61
N TYR A 21 9.41 -0.49 5.21
CA TYR A 21 9.75 -1.45 6.25
C TYR A 21 9.50 -2.86 5.73
N VAL A 22 10.47 -3.74 5.96
CA VAL A 22 10.38 -5.16 5.65
C VAL A 22 10.54 -5.91 6.95
N GLY A 23 9.53 -6.71 7.29
CA GLY A 23 9.49 -7.50 8.51
C GLY A 23 10.43 -8.69 8.49
N THR A 24 10.55 -9.35 9.63
CA THR A 24 11.50 -10.44 9.85
C THR A 24 10.93 -11.82 9.53
N LYS A 25 9.61 -11.96 9.30
CA LYS A 25 8.99 -13.23 8.94
C LYS A 25 9.26 -13.55 7.47
N GLN A 26 10.37 -14.24 7.23
CA GLN A 26 10.78 -14.68 5.90
C GLN A 26 10.20 -16.06 5.59
N LEU A 27 9.40 -16.16 4.52
CA LEU A 27 8.79 -17.42 4.09
C LEU A 27 9.53 -18.05 2.91
N SER A 28 10.31 -17.25 2.18
CA SER A 28 11.21 -17.70 1.13
C SER A 28 12.41 -16.75 1.07
N PRO A 29 13.51 -17.13 0.39
CA PRO A 29 14.66 -16.24 0.21
C PRO A 29 14.31 -14.87 -0.39
N THR A 30 13.19 -14.77 -1.11
CA THR A 30 12.73 -13.57 -1.82
C THR A 30 11.54 -12.88 -1.14
N GLU A 31 10.87 -13.52 -0.18
CA GLU A 31 9.63 -13.00 0.43
C GLU A 31 9.74 -12.90 1.96
N ALA A 32 9.70 -11.66 2.46
CA ALA A 32 9.66 -11.32 3.87
C ALA A 32 8.44 -10.46 4.19
N PHE A 33 7.82 -10.68 5.35
CA PHE A 33 6.56 -10.05 5.75
C PHE A 33 6.58 -9.56 7.21
N PRO A 34 5.72 -8.58 7.55
CA PRO A 34 4.97 -7.70 6.64
C PRO A 34 5.89 -6.79 5.84
N VAL A 35 5.44 -6.32 4.67
CA VAL A 35 6.06 -5.20 3.96
C VAL A 35 5.13 -4.00 4.11
N LEU A 36 5.67 -2.89 4.62
CA LEU A 36 4.97 -1.62 4.72
C LEU A 36 5.70 -0.63 3.82
N VAL A 37 4.97 0.05 2.94
CA VAL A 37 5.49 1.10 2.07
C VAL A 37 4.61 2.33 2.25
N GLY A 38 5.22 3.49 2.43
CA GLY A 38 4.53 4.77 2.47
C GLY A 38 5.33 5.81 1.73
N ASP A 39 4.67 6.60 0.88
CA ASP A 39 5.22 7.76 0.18
C ASP A 39 4.26 8.93 0.38
N MET A 40 4.74 10.04 0.95
CA MET A 40 3.94 11.23 1.21
C MET A 40 4.61 12.46 0.60
N ASP A 41 3.83 13.26 -0.12
CA ASP A 41 4.28 14.54 -0.62
C ASP A 41 3.96 15.71 0.33
N ASN A 42 4.54 16.88 0.06
CA ASN A 42 4.32 18.10 0.84
C ASN A 42 2.91 18.71 0.69
N SER A 43 2.07 18.18 -0.21
CA SER A 43 0.66 18.57 -0.34
C SER A 43 -0.27 17.73 0.55
N GLY A 44 0.24 16.66 1.17
CA GLY A 44 -0.54 15.72 1.97
C GLY A 44 -1.16 14.60 1.14
N SER A 45 -0.66 14.37 -0.08
CA SER A 45 -1.00 13.19 -0.86
C SER A 45 -0.12 12.02 -0.40
N LEU A 46 -0.76 10.94 0.00
CA LEU A 46 -0.13 9.74 0.54
C LEU A 46 -0.43 8.56 -0.38
N ASN A 47 0.58 7.75 -0.68
CA ASN A 47 0.42 6.38 -1.13
C ASN A 47 0.96 5.45 -0.04
N ALA A 48 0.10 4.67 0.60
CA ALA A 48 0.51 3.70 1.61
C ALA A 48 0.05 2.29 1.22
N GLN A 49 0.91 1.30 1.40
CA GLN A 49 0.64 -0.09 1.09
C GLN A 49 1.17 -0.99 2.21
N VAL A 50 0.34 -1.93 2.63
CA VAL A 50 0.66 -2.94 3.62
C VAL A 50 0.45 -4.31 2.97
N ILE A 51 1.50 -5.10 2.88
CA ILE A 51 1.44 -6.47 2.38
C ILE A 51 1.77 -7.39 3.54
N HIS A 52 0.88 -8.33 3.83
CA HIS A 52 1.10 -9.28 4.90
C HIS A 52 0.66 -10.68 4.48
N GLN A 53 1.43 -11.66 4.92
CA GLN A 53 1.07 -13.06 4.76
C GLN A 53 0.41 -13.56 6.06
N LEU A 54 -0.93 -13.52 6.08
CA LEU A 54 -1.76 -13.92 7.21
C LEU A 54 -1.58 -15.40 7.55
N THR A 55 -1.55 -16.26 6.53
CA THR A 55 -1.31 -17.72 6.67
C THR A 55 -0.34 -18.21 5.60
N THR A 56 0.16 -19.43 5.67
CA THR A 56 1.08 -19.97 4.64
C THR A 56 0.54 -19.91 3.20
N ARG A 57 -0.78 -19.77 3.03
CA ARG A 57 -1.46 -19.74 1.73
C ARG A 57 -2.25 -18.47 1.44
N LEU A 58 -2.50 -17.62 2.45
CA LEU A 58 -3.28 -16.39 2.30
C LEU A 58 -2.38 -15.16 2.41
N ARG A 59 -2.31 -14.41 1.32
CA ARG A 59 -1.70 -13.08 1.24
C ARG A 59 -2.78 -12.02 1.29
N SER A 60 -2.60 -11.02 2.13
CA SER A 60 -3.41 -9.82 2.16
C SER A 60 -2.58 -8.62 1.74
N LYS A 61 -3.16 -7.74 0.94
CA LYS A 61 -2.61 -6.42 0.63
C LYS A 61 -3.67 -5.38 0.93
N VAL A 62 -3.26 -4.27 1.54
CA VAL A 62 -4.10 -3.10 1.75
C VAL A 62 -3.38 -1.90 1.18
N ALA A 63 -4.08 -1.10 0.38
CA ALA A 63 -3.56 0.13 -0.20
C ALA A 63 -4.45 1.31 0.19
N PHE A 64 -3.85 2.41 0.62
CA PHE A 64 -4.51 3.67 0.93
C PHE A 64 -3.93 4.78 0.06
N GLN A 65 -4.83 5.63 -0.45
CA GLN A 65 -4.45 6.81 -1.20
C GLN A 65 -5.19 8.04 -0.67
N THR A 66 -4.42 9.08 -0.36
CA THR A 66 -4.96 10.41 -0.10
C THR A 66 -4.52 11.38 -1.19
N GLN A 67 -5.35 12.40 -1.44
CA GLN A 67 -4.98 13.57 -2.22
C GLN A 67 -5.27 14.80 -1.38
N GLN A 68 -4.28 15.66 -1.19
CA GLN A 68 -4.43 16.88 -0.38
C GLN A 68 -5.04 16.60 1.02
N ALA A 69 -4.52 15.57 1.71
CA ALA A 69 -5.01 15.09 3.00
C ALA A 69 -6.46 14.56 3.03
N LYS A 70 -7.12 14.38 1.89
CA LYS A 70 -8.44 13.74 1.78
C LYS A 70 -8.27 12.28 1.35
N PHE A 71 -8.95 11.35 2.01
CA PHE A 71 -9.01 9.96 1.56
C PHE A 71 -9.77 9.89 0.23
N VAL A 72 -9.12 9.36 -0.80
CA VAL A 72 -9.70 9.22 -2.14
C VAL A 72 -10.01 7.77 -2.44
N ASN A 73 -9.08 6.88 -2.09
CA ASN A 73 -9.21 5.47 -2.41
C ASN A 73 -8.62 4.62 -1.30
N TRP A 74 -9.27 3.50 -1.03
CA TRP A 74 -8.69 2.42 -0.27
C TRP A 74 -9.09 1.08 -0.87
N GLN A 75 -8.13 0.15 -0.93
CA GLN A 75 -8.34 -1.17 -1.52
C GLN A 75 -7.81 -2.24 -0.58
N VAL A 76 -8.53 -3.35 -0.54
CA VAL A 76 -8.13 -4.55 0.19
C VAL A 76 -8.14 -5.71 -0.79
N ASP A 77 -6.99 -6.33 -0.96
CA ASP A 77 -6.80 -7.54 -1.74
C ASP A 77 -6.53 -8.71 -0.82
N GLY A 78 -7.21 -9.82 -1.05
CA GLY A 78 -6.96 -11.13 -0.45
C GLY A 78 -6.67 -12.15 -1.53
N GLU A 79 -5.47 -12.69 -1.54
CA GLU A 79 -5.03 -13.71 -2.50
C GLU A 79 -4.76 -15.02 -1.77
N TYR A 80 -5.51 -16.06 -2.14
CA TYR A 80 -5.35 -17.42 -1.65
C TYR A 80 -4.64 -18.28 -2.70
N ARG A 81 -3.49 -18.83 -2.34
CA ARG A 81 -2.70 -19.77 -3.16
C ARG A 81 -2.90 -21.19 -2.67
N GLY A 82 -3.76 -21.94 -3.35
CA GLY A 82 -3.93 -23.37 -3.16
C GLY A 82 -2.85 -24.19 -3.85
N ALA A 83 -2.93 -25.52 -3.74
CA ALA A 83 -2.02 -26.42 -4.47
C ALA A 83 -2.31 -26.42 -5.98
N ASP A 84 -3.60 -26.41 -6.34
CA ASP A 84 -4.06 -26.58 -7.73
C ASP A 84 -4.77 -25.34 -8.29
N PHE A 85 -5.04 -24.34 -7.46
CA PHE A 85 -5.73 -23.11 -7.89
C PHE A 85 -5.27 -21.89 -7.09
N THR A 86 -5.44 -20.71 -7.68
CA THR A 86 -5.26 -19.42 -7.01
C THR A 86 -6.58 -18.65 -7.12
N ALA A 87 -7.02 -18.06 -6.01
CA ALA A 87 -8.20 -17.20 -5.97
C ALA A 87 -7.79 -15.83 -5.41
N ALA A 88 -8.31 -14.76 -5.99
CA ALA A 88 -8.08 -13.40 -5.52
C ALA A 88 -9.41 -12.68 -5.37
N VAL A 89 -9.54 -11.92 -4.29
CA VAL A 89 -10.68 -11.06 -4.00
C VAL A 89 -10.16 -9.67 -3.75
N THR A 90 -10.67 -8.70 -4.51
CA THR A 90 -10.34 -7.28 -4.36
C THR A 90 -11.60 -6.53 -3.97
N LEU A 91 -11.51 -5.79 -2.87
CA LEU A 91 -12.52 -4.86 -2.40
C LEU A 91 -11.97 -3.45 -2.61
N GLY A 92 -12.51 -2.72 -3.57
CA GLY A 92 -12.11 -1.35 -3.88
C GLY A 92 -13.15 -0.35 -3.38
N ASN A 93 -12.70 0.67 -2.64
CA ASN A 93 -13.53 1.69 -2.02
C ASN A 93 -14.78 1.15 -1.29
N PRO A 94 -14.66 0.19 -0.37
CA PRO A 94 -15.80 -0.18 0.45
C PRO A 94 -16.30 1.04 1.21
N ASP A 95 -17.53 1.46 0.94
CA ASP A 95 -18.18 2.48 1.75
C ASP A 95 -18.86 1.77 2.92
N ILE A 96 -18.22 1.81 4.09
CA ILE A 96 -18.78 1.30 5.35
C ILE A 96 -19.45 2.44 6.14
N LEU A 97 -19.31 3.70 5.68
CA LEU A 97 -19.76 4.90 6.38
C LEU A 97 -21.01 5.55 5.79
N VAL A 98 -21.46 5.14 4.59
CA VAL A 98 -22.76 5.54 4.04
C VAL A 98 -23.67 4.31 3.93
N GLY A 99 -24.20 3.92 5.09
CA GLY A 99 -25.52 3.33 5.12
C GLY A 99 -26.55 4.41 4.74
N SER A 100 -27.13 4.25 3.55
CA SER A 100 -28.26 5.01 2.97
C SER A 100 -27.97 6.35 2.29
#